data_AF-F9UH22-F1
#
_entry.id   AF-F9UH22-F1
#
_cell.length_a   1.000
_cell.length_b   1.000
_cell.length_c   1.000
_cell.angle_alpha   90.00
_cell.angle_beta   90.00
_cell.angle_gamma   90.00
#
_symmetry.space_group_name_H-M   'P 1'
#
loop_
_entity.id
_entity.type
_entity.pdbx_description
1 polymer ?
#
loop_
_entity_poly.entity_id
_entity_poly.type
_entity_poly.pdbx_seq_one_letter_code
_entity_poly.pdbx_strand_id
1 'polypeptide(L)'
;MRTSVRSASSQRGALTLLLGLLLLMGSTILTLSSVRVGIMEQRIANNERRGLEAQQAAQAGLDYALAMLGETEYSGGTVPGLAAAADYSYAVTVTRNADIDGCIHFTSRAEAESNAGIAAVATECFQRQQLLATMIGSGNGLPPLVVNGGIQNIKGTPDIYPRTCDEAGEAEDCQSIAVASSADGIDLDMGHFNKNNKEGIPIPSGDQIAANAFEGSAWDYVFGISKDTFKALAAAADPRFLWISDSSKKLKDDLGEPSQPVYVAFDQAVGCPKLGGTVYGIVYFESPTACRSQGWGGAEIYGSVVFEGGLGQDQPPVGMTANGQLNQWSWVKAKSGTEGADLQQIRASRIPGSWRDWD
;
A
#
# COMPACT_ATOMS: atom_id res chain seq x y z
N MET A 1 24.40 -10.93 114.41
CA MET A 1 24.71 -10.78 112.97
C MET A 1 23.40 -10.50 112.24
N ARG A 2 23.09 -9.22 111.98
CA ARG A 2 21.83 -8.80 111.30
C ARG A 2 22.18 -8.45 109.85
N THR A 3 21.75 -9.29 108.91
CA THR A 3 21.84 -9.05 107.47
C THR A 3 20.76 -8.05 107.05
N SER A 4 21.20 -6.86 106.66
CA SER A 4 20.38 -5.78 106.11
C SER A 4 19.94 -6.14 104.69
N VAL A 5 18.68 -6.53 104.50
CA VAL A 5 18.04 -6.65 103.19
C VAL A 5 17.70 -5.24 102.69
N ARG A 6 18.48 -4.72 101.73
CA ARG A 6 18.16 -3.46 101.03
C ARG A 6 16.97 -3.69 100.09
N SER A 7 15.96 -2.81 100.17
CA SER A 7 14.69 -2.93 99.45
C SER A 7 14.82 -2.71 97.95
N ALA A 8 14.33 -3.66 97.16
CA ALA A 8 14.28 -3.66 95.69
C ALA A 8 13.08 -2.88 95.09
N SER A 9 12.67 -1.76 95.70
CA SER A 9 11.45 -1.04 95.29
C SER A 9 11.67 0.11 94.29
N SER A 10 12.90 0.60 94.09
CA SER A 10 13.16 1.71 93.14
C SER A 10 13.53 1.27 91.71
N GLN A 11 13.64 -0.04 91.42
CA GLN A 11 14.03 -0.54 90.09
C GLN A 11 12.85 -0.81 89.14
N ARG A 12 11.61 -0.85 89.64
CA ARG A 12 10.42 -1.16 88.80
C ARG A 12 10.11 -0.06 87.77
N GLY A 13 10.43 1.20 88.05
CA GLY A 13 10.22 2.32 87.12
C GLY A 13 11.24 2.39 85.97
N ALA A 14 12.47 1.90 86.19
CA ALA A 14 13.48 1.86 85.13
C ALA A 14 13.16 0.77 84.08
N LEU A 15 12.58 -0.35 84.52
CA LEU A 15 12.22 -1.48 83.65
C LEU A 15 11.06 -1.16 82.71
N THR A 16 10.06 -0.39 83.17
CA THR A 16 8.95 0.07 82.31
C THR A 16 9.39 1.09 81.27
N LEU A 17 10.29 2.01 81.63
CA LEU A 17 10.91 2.95 80.67
C LEU A 17 11.73 2.23 79.60
N LEU A 18 12.54 1.24 80.00
CA LEU A 18 13.34 0.45 79.07
C LEU A 18 12.45 -0.37 78.12
N LEU A 19 11.38 -0.98 78.64
CA LEU A 19 10.42 -1.71 77.81
C LEU A 19 9.69 -0.78 76.83
N GLY A 20 9.27 0.40 77.29
CA GLY A 20 8.64 1.42 76.44
C GLY A 20 9.57 1.91 75.34
N LEU A 21 10.85 2.14 75.66
CA LEU A 21 11.88 2.51 74.67
C LEU A 21 12.09 1.41 73.64
N LEU A 22 12.17 0.14 74.06
CA LEU A 22 12.32 -1.01 73.16
C LEU A 22 11.12 -1.15 72.22
N LEU A 23 9.90 -0.98 72.73
CA LEU A 23 8.69 -1.02 71.90
C LEU A 23 8.65 0.13 70.90
N LEU A 24 9.04 1.33 71.32
CA LEU A 24 9.09 2.50 70.45
C LEU A 24 10.16 2.34 69.35
N MET A 25 11.33 1.82 69.72
CA MET A 25 12.39 1.49 68.77
C MET A 25 11.95 0.39 67.78
N GLY A 26 11.29 -0.66 68.27
CA GLY A 26 10.71 -1.72 67.43
C GLY A 26 9.68 -1.19 66.44
N SER A 27 8.78 -0.30 66.89
CA SER A 27 7.79 0.35 66.03
C SER A 27 8.45 1.23 64.95
N THR A 28 9.47 2.02 65.32
CA THR A 28 10.19 2.85 64.34
C THR A 28 10.88 2.03 63.26
N ILE A 29 11.51 0.89 63.61
CA ILE A 29 12.16 0.01 62.63
C ILE A 29 11.14 -0.60 61.65
N LEU A 30 9.97 -1.00 62.15
CA LEU A 30 8.89 -1.52 61.31
C LEU A 30 8.35 -0.45 60.34
N THR A 31 8.12 0.77 60.83
CA THR A 31 7.66 1.88 59.97
C THR A 31 8.68 2.26 58.91
N LEU A 32 9.97 2.36 59.25
CA LEU A 32 11.04 2.62 58.29
C LEU A 32 11.17 1.52 57.23
N SER A 33 10.99 0.26 57.63
CA SER A 33 11.02 -0.87 56.71
C SER A 33 9.85 -0.81 55.71
N SER A 34 8.65 -0.45 56.18
CA SER A 34 7.47 -0.28 55.32
C SER A 34 7.63 0.89 54.32
N VAL A 35 8.14 2.03 54.77
CA VAL A 35 8.42 3.19 53.88
C VAL A 35 9.41 2.82 52.78
N ARG A 36 10.47 2.07 53.11
CA ARG A 36 11.47 1.63 52.11
C ARG A 36 10.84 0.74 51.04
N VAL A 37 10.01 -0.22 51.43
CA VAL A 37 9.28 -1.08 50.47
C VAL A 37 8.37 -0.24 49.60
N GLY A 38 7.60 0.70 50.18
CA GLY A 38 6.73 1.60 49.41
C GLY A 38 7.47 2.44 48.37
N ILE A 39 8.64 2.98 48.71
CA ILE A 39 9.47 3.74 47.75
C ILE A 39 10.01 2.83 46.64
N MET A 40 10.39 1.59 46.97
CA MET A 40 10.90 0.64 45.98
C MET A 40 9.82 0.22 45.00
N GLU A 41 8.61 -0.09 45.48
CA GLU A 41 7.44 -0.41 44.65
C GLU A 41 7.08 0.75 43.73
N GLN A 42 7.08 1.99 44.24
CA GLN A 42 6.84 3.18 43.41
C GLN A 42 7.88 3.36 42.30
N ARG A 43 9.15 3.08 42.59
CA ARG A 43 10.22 3.15 41.58
C ARG A 43 10.06 2.07 40.51
N ILE A 44 9.74 0.84 40.92
CA ILE A 44 9.49 -0.27 40.00
C ILE A 44 8.30 0.08 39.10
N ALA A 45 7.17 0.48 39.68
CA ALA A 45 5.96 0.84 38.94
C ALA A 45 6.19 2.02 37.97
N ASN A 46 6.98 3.03 38.37
CA ASN A 46 7.29 4.16 37.49
C ASN A 46 8.22 3.76 36.34
N ASN A 47 9.22 2.92 36.61
CA ASN A 47 10.12 2.41 35.58
C ASN A 47 9.37 1.50 34.58
N GLU A 48 8.50 0.62 35.09
CA GLU A 48 7.65 -0.24 34.26
C GLU A 48 6.72 0.60 33.37
N ARG A 49 6.06 1.60 33.94
CA ARG A 49 5.22 2.53 33.19
C ARG A 49 5.98 3.25 32.07
N ARG A 50 7.18 3.77 32.37
CA ARG A 50 8.03 4.45 31.38
C ARG A 50 8.49 3.53 30.26
N GLY A 51 8.77 2.27 30.58
CA GLY A 51 9.08 1.23 29.60
C GLY A 51 7.90 0.97 28.66
N LEU A 52 6.70 0.81 29.21
CA LEU A 52 5.47 0.62 28.42
C LEU A 52 5.16 1.83 27.53
N GLU A 53 5.30 3.05 28.04
CA GLU A 53 5.08 4.28 27.27
C GLU A 53 6.10 4.40 26.12
N ALA A 54 7.38 4.07 26.37
CA ALA A 54 8.40 4.03 25.32
C ALA A 54 8.10 2.98 24.24
N GLN A 55 7.64 1.78 24.64
CA GLN A 55 7.26 0.72 23.71
C GLN A 55 6.06 1.13 22.85
N GLN A 56 5.05 1.77 23.44
CA GLN A 56 3.90 2.31 22.70
C GLN A 56 4.33 3.38 21.69
N ALA A 57 5.25 4.27 22.08
CA ALA A 57 5.80 5.28 21.17
C ALA A 57 6.60 4.64 20.01
N ALA A 58 7.39 3.60 20.29
CA ALA A 58 8.11 2.86 19.25
C ALA A 58 7.12 2.17 18.28
N GLN A 59 6.06 1.54 18.80
CA GLN A 59 5.01 0.92 17.98
C GLN A 59 4.28 1.93 17.10
N ALA A 60 3.95 3.11 17.63
CA ALA A 60 3.35 4.18 16.86
C ALA A 60 4.26 4.68 15.73
N GLY A 61 5.59 4.66 15.92
CA GLY A 61 6.54 4.90 14.83
C GLY A 61 6.46 3.86 13.71
N LEU A 62 6.22 2.59 14.03
CA LEU A 62 6.00 1.55 13.04
C LEU A 62 4.64 1.68 12.34
N ASP A 63 3.59 2.10 13.05
CA ASP A 63 2.30 2.44 12.44
C ASP A 63 2.44 3.59 11.43
N TYR A 64 3.23 4.62 11.79
CA TYR A 64 3.55 5.71 10.88
C TYR A 64 4.32 5.22 9.65
N ALA A 65 5.34 4.37 9.85
CA ALA A 65 6.09 3.78 8.74
C ALA A 65 5.18 2.99 7.78
N LEU A 66 4.26 2.19 8.33
CA LEU A 66 3.28 1.43 7.57
C LEU A 66 2.36 2.35 6.74
N ALA A 67 1.87 3.44 7.33
CA ALA A 67 1.05 4.42 6.63
C ALA A 67 1.83 5.07 5.47
N MET A 68 3.06 5.53 5.72
CA MET A 68 3.92 6.15 4.71
C MET A 68 4.25 5.18 3.57
N LEU A 69 4.54 3.92 3.87
CA LEU A 69 4.79 2.87 2.86
C LEU A 69 3.55 2.58 1.99
N GLY A 70 2.35 2.86 2.49
CA GLY A 70 1.11 2.73 1.75
C GLY A 70 0.90 3.86 0.72
N GLU A 71 1.61 4.97 0.86
CA GLU A 71 1.46 6.15 -0.01
C GLU A 71 2.64 6.30 -0.96
N THR A 72 3.87 6.26 -0.43
CA THR A 72 5.10 6.52 -1.20
C THR A 72 6.22 5.55 -0.82
N GLU A 73 7.34 5.64 -1.54
CA GLU A 73 8.57 5.02 -1.03
C GLU A 73 9.01 5.77 0.24
N TYR A 74 9.20 5.03 1.33
CA TYR A 74 9.60 5.57 2.62
C TYR A 74 10.92 4.94 3.04
N SER A 75 11.93 5.79 3.30
CA SER A 75 13.28 5.35 3.69
C SER A 75 13.55 5.44 5.19
N GLY A 76 12.54 5.85 5.98
CA GLY A 76 12.72 6.19 7.40
C GLY A 76 12.94 7.69 7.63
N GLY A 77 13.01 8.08 8.89
CA GLY A 77 13.16 9.46 9.35
C GLY A 77 12.63 9.67 10.76
N THR A 78 12.64 10.93 11.19
CA THR A 78 12.02 11.35 12.45
C THR A 78 10.51 11.43 12.27
N VAL A 79 9.78 10.78 13.17
CA VAL A 79 8.31 10.83 13.20
C VAL A 79 7.88 12.07 13.98
N PRO A 80 6.80 12.78 13.57
CA PRO A 80 6.28 13.90 14.33
C PRO A 80 6.05 13.54 15.80
N GLY A 81 6.44 14.44 16.72
CA GLY A 81 6.48 14.17 18.15
C GLY A 81 5.17 13.58 18.70
N LEU A 82 5.26 12.39 19.27
CA LEU A 82 4.15 11.70 19.91
C LEU A 82 4.11 12.13 21.38
N ALA A 83 3.07 12.88 21.76
CA ALA A 83 2.81 13.21 23.16
C ALA A 83 2.25 11.97 23.87
N ALA A 84 2.98 11.45 24.85
CA ALA A 84 2.44 10.41 25.74
C ALA A 84 1.45 11.03 26.74
N ALA A 85 0.57 10.21 27.31
CA ALA A 85 -0.48 10.65 28.23
C ALA A 85 0.01 11.27 29.56
N ALA A 86 1.32 11.36 29.79
CA ALA A 86 1.90 11.74 31.07
C ALA A 86 3.14 12.61 30.92
N ASP A 87 3.03 13.87 30.48
CA ASP A 87 4.09 14.91 30.46
C ASP A 87 5.47 14.55 29.85
N TYR A 88 5.68 13.32 29.36
CA TYR A 88 6.89 12.85 28.70
C TYR A 88 6.68 12.90 27.19
N SER A 89 7.57 13.60 26.51
CA SER A 89 7.74 13.56 25.07
C SER A 89 8.77 12.49 24.71
N TYR A 90 8.46 11.74 23.65
CA TYR A 90 9.36 10.76 23.07
C TYR A 90 9.77 11.21 21.67
N ALA A 91 11.07 11.28 21.43
CA ALA A 91 11.62 11.42 20.10
C ALA A 91 11.62 10.05 19.43
N VAL A 92 10.84 9.89 18.36
CA VAL A 92 10.72 8.63 17.63
C VAL A 92 11.45 8.73 16.30
N THR A 93 12.41 7.83 16.09
CA THR A 93 13.16 7.71 14.83
C THR A 93 12.91 6.34 14.24
N VAL A 94 12.52 6.32 12.97
CA VAL A 94 12.28 5.10 12.21
C VAL A 94 13.41 4.94 11.19
N THR A 95 14.05 3.78 11.17
CA THR A 95 15.11 3.44 10.23
C THR A 95 14.66 2.30 9.34
N ARG A 96 14.76 2.47 8.02
CA ARG A 96 14.61 1.34 7.09
C ARG A 96 15.89 0.53 7.10
N ASN A 97 15.76 -0.77 7.38
CA ASN A 97 16.88 -1.71 7.30
C ASN A 97 16.95 -2.36 5.92
N ALA A 98 18.01 -3.12 5.66
CA ALA A 98 18.09 -3.93 4.45
C ALA A 98 16.90 -4.89 4.37
N ASP A 99 16.35 -5.05 3.16
CA ASP A 99 15.28 -6.00 2.91
C ASP A 99 15.84 -7.43 3.04
N ILE A 100 15.13 -8.27 3.80
CA ILE A 100 15.49 -9.68 4.02
C ILE A 100 14.24 -10.51 3.68
N ASP A 101 14.42 -11.62 2.98
CA ASP A 101 13.35 -12.58 2.62
C ASP A 101 12.11 -11.95 1.95
N GLY A 102 12.32 -10.91 1.14
CA GLY A 102 11.26 -10.26 0.36
C GLY A 102 10.32 -9.37 1.18
N CYS A 103 10.73 -8.97 2.39
CA CYS A 103 10.01 -7.96 3.16
C CYS A 103 10.87 -6.78 3.61
N ILE A 104 10.18 -5.64 3.77
CA ILE A 104 10.78 -4.36 4.10
C ILE A 104 10.83 -4.23 5.62
N HIS A 105 12.04 -4.21 6.17
CA HIS A 105 12.24 -4.13 7.62
C HIS A 105 12.35 -2.68 8.08
N PHE A 106 11.63 -2.34 9.14
CA PHE A 106 11.79 -1.07 9.82
C PHE A 106 12.06 -1.29 11.29
N THR A 107 12.98 -0.49 11.81
CA THR A 107 13.25 -0.36 13.23
C THR A 107 12.80 1.01 13.69
N SER A 108 11.90 1.06 14.68
CA SER A 108 11.47 2.27 15.35
C SER A 108 12.12 2.35 16.72
N ARG A 109 12.81 3.45 16.99
CA ARG A 109 13.45 3.75 18.28
C ARG A 109 12.77 4.97 18.89
N ALA A 110 12.18 4.77 20.06
CA ALA A 110 11.61 5.84 20.88
C ALA A 110 12.55 6.15 22.04
N GLU A 111 12.93 7.41 22.22
CA GLU A 111 13.82 7.86 23.29
C GLU A 111 13.17 9.03 24.04
N ALA A 112 13.11 8.96 25.37
CA ALA A 112 12.51 10.02 26.17
C ALA A 112 13.37 11.29 26.12
N GLU A 113 12.78 12.43 25.75
CA GLU A 113 13.53 13.70 25.62
C GLU A 113 14.12 14.17 26.94
N SER A 114 13.48 13.83 28.06
CA SER A 114 13.95 14.15 29.40
C SER A 114 15.08 13.24 29.90
N ASN A 115 15.26 12.06 29.30
CA ASN A 115 16.26 11.08 29.73
C ASN A 115 16.54 10.02 28.64
N ALA A 116 17.71 10.13 28.01
CA ALA A 116 18.22 9.17 27.01
C ALA A 116 18.30 7.71 27.49
N GLY A 117 18.34 7.47 28.81
CA GLY A 117 18.34 6.12 29.39
C GLY A 117 17.00 5.39 29.33
N ILE A 118 15.92 6.07 28.93
CA ILE A 118 14.61 5.46 28.70
C ILE A 118 14.40 5.41 27.19
N ALA A 119 14.66 4.24 26.62
CA ALA A 119 14.42 3.98 25.22
C ALA A 119 13.76 2.63 25.01
N ALA A 120 12.99 2.52 23.93
CA ALA A 120 12.47 1.26 23.43
C ALA A 120 12.76 1.17 21.93
N VAL A 121 12.99 -0.05 21.46
CA VAL A 121 13.24 -0.35 20.05
C VAL A 121 12.25 -1.43 19.64
N ALA A 122 11.55 -1.22 18.54
CA ALA A 122 10.66 -2.20 17.94
C ALA A 122 11.06 -2.42 16.49
N THR A 123 11.10 -3.67 16.05
CA THR A 123 11.39 -4.02 14.66
C THR A 123 10.26 -4.88 14.09
N GLU A 124 9.77 -4.47 12.92
CA GLU A 124 8.72 -5.17 12.18
C GLU A 124 9.09 -5.28 10.71
N CYS A 125 8.49 -6.28 10.05
CA CYS A 125 8.63 -6.47 8.61
C CYS A 125 7.28 -6.27 7.92
N PHE A 126 7.30 -5.47 6.86
CA PHE A 126 6.15 -5.10 6.05
C PHE A 126 6.26 -5.68 4.65
N GLN A 127 5.11 -6.01 4.07
CA GLN A 127 4.98 -6.30 2.65
C GLN A 127 4.34 -5.12 1.96
N ARG A 128 4.97 -4.68 0.87
CA ARG A 128 4.41 -3.68 -0.04
C ARG A 128 3.82 -4.44 -1.23
N GLN A 129 2.50 -4.44 -1.33
CA GLN A 129 1.78 -4.95 -2.48
C GLN A 129 1.47 -3.77 -3.41
N GLN A 130 1.95 -3.86 -4.65
CA GLN A 130 1.60 -2.92 -5.70
C GLN A 130 0.42 -3.49 -6.47
N LEU A 131 -0.57 -2.65 -6.76
CA LEU A 131 -1.73 -3.07 -7.55
C LEU A 131 -1.33 -3.44 -8.97
N LEU A 132 -0.35 -2.74 -9.56
CA LEU A 132 0.12 -2.97 -10.92
C LEU A 132 1.47 -3.70 -10.89
N ALA A 133 1.63 -4.72 -11.72
CA ALA A 133 2.81 -5.62 -11.73
C ALA A 133 3.99 -5.03 -12.51
N THR A 134 3.72 -4.30 -13.59
CA THR A 134 4.73 -3.79 -14.50
C THR A 134 5.38 -2.52 -13.93
N MET A 135 6.65 -2.63 -13.55
CA MET A 135 7.53 -1.51 -13.16
C MET A 135 8.00 -0.66 -14.35
N ILE A 136 7.21 -0.53 -15.43
CA ILE A 136 7.51 0.46 -16.47
C ILE A 136 7.09 1.82 -15.91
N GLY A 137 7.91 2.37 -15.01
CA GLY A 137 7.83 3.72 -14.41
C GLY A 137 6.43 4.16 -13.96
N SER A 138 6.18 4.16 -12.64
CA SER A 138 5.12 4.99 -11.99
C SER A 138 3.73 4.94 -12.65
N GLY A 139 3.10 3.76 -12.85
CA GLY A 139 1.74 3.66 -13.40
C GLY A 139 1.49 4.28 -14.80
N ASN A 140 2.49 4.91 -15.40
CA ASN A 140 2.44 5.71 -16.62
C ASN A 140 2.99 4.94 -17.83
N GLY A 141 3.58 3.75 -17.61
CA GLY A 141 4.15 2.92 -18.68
C GLY A 141 3.23 1.83 -19.21
N LEU A 142 2.00 1.68 -18.67
CA LEU A 142 1.05 0.74 -19.27
C LEU A 142 0.56 1.29 -20.63
N PRO A 143 0.61 0.49 -21.70
CA PRO A 143 0.08 0.91 -22.98
C PRO A 143 -1.45 1.01 -22.93
N PRO A 144 -2.08 1.84 -23.80
CA PRO A 144 -3.54 1.94 -23.86
C PRO A 144 -4.26 0.62 -24.13
N LEU A 145 -3.58 -0.33 -24.80
CA LEU A 145 -4.13 -1.64 -25.12
C LEU A 145 -3.14 -2.76 -24.74
N VAL A 146 -3.63 -3.75 -24.02
CA VAL A 146 -2.92 -4.98 -23.65
C VAL A 146 -3.76 -6.18 -24.10
N VAL A 147 -3.16 -7.12 -24.82
CA VAL A 147 -3.86 -8.29 -25.36
C VAL A 147 -3.07 -9.56 -25.09
N ASN A 148 -3.69 -10.55 -24.44
CA ASN A 148 -3.11 -11.88 -24.31
C ASN A 148 -3.49 -12.72 -25.54
N GLY A 149 -2.70 -12.59 -26.61
CA GLY A 149 -2.95 -13.18 -27.92
C GLY A 149 -2.76 -12.16 -29.03
N GLY A 150 -2.95 -12.57 -30.27
CA GLY A 150 -2.73 -11.67 -31.40
C GLY A 150 -3.91 -10.76 -31.69
N ILE A 151 -3.73 -9.89 -32.66
CA ILE A 151 -4.69 -8.85 -33.05
C ILE A 151 -4.84 -8.95 -34.56
N GLN A 152 -6.05 -9.21 -35.03
CA GLN A 152 -6.33 -9.38 -36.46
C GLN A 152 -7.73 -8.86 -36.78
N ASN A 153 -7.97 -8.57 -38.06
CA ASN A 153 -9.32 -8.32 -38.60
C ASN A 153 -10.08 -7.18 -37.88
N ILE A 154 -9.36 -6.13 -37.46
CA ILE A 154 -9.95 -4.90 -36.93
C ILE A 154 -10.67 -4.18 -38.07
N LYS A 155 -11.99 -3.97 -37.93
CA LYS A 155 -12.85 -3.42 -39.00
C LYS A 155 -13.26 -1.97 -38.75
N GLY A 156 -13.41 -1.57 -37.49
CA GLY A 156 -13.66 -0.17 -37.12
C GLY A 156 -12.41 0.69 -37.30
N THR A 157 -12.48 1.98 -36.99
CA THR A 157 -11.32 2.89 -36.94
C THR A 157 -11.11 3.39 -35.51
N PRO A 158 -10.79 2.51 -34.55
CA PRO A 158 -10.48 2.93 -33.18
C PRO A 158 -9.23 3.82 -33.18
N ASP A 159 -9.28 4.90 -32.40
CA ASP A 159 -8.13 5.75 -32.18
C ASP A 159 -7.35 5.25 -30.96
N ILE A 160 -6.03 5.17 -31.11
CA ILE A 160 -5.12 4.84 -30.02
C ILE A 160 -4.04 5.91 -29.90
N TYR A 161 -3.81 6.27 -28.65
CA TYR A 161 -3.13 7.49 -28.27
C TYR A 161 -2.05 7.11 -27.24
N PRO A 162 -0.90 6.57 -27.68
CA PRO A 162 0.20 6.15 -26.81
C PRO A 162 0.92 7.34 -26.16
N ARG A 163 1.75 7.08 -25.15
CA ARG A 163 2.63 8.13 -24.59
C ARG A 163 3.52 8.72 -25.69
N THR A 164 3.57 10.05 -25.79
CA THR A 164 4.46 10.77 -26.71
C THR A 164 5.77 11.08 -26.01
N CYS A 165 6.90 10.73 -26.62
CA CYS A 165 8.23 10.94 -26.06
C CYS A 165 8.87 12.25 -26.55
N ASP A 166 8.04 13.25 -26.87
CA ASP A 166 8.46 14.45 -27.59
C ASP A 166 9.02 15.55 -26.66
N GLU A 167 9.05 15.32 -25.34
CA GLU A 167 9.55 16.29 -24.36
C GLU A 167 11.08 16.16 -24.17
N ALA A 168 11.79 17.29 -24.31
CA ALA A 168 13.23 17.37 -24.20
C ALA A 168 13.67 16.95 -22.78
N GLY A 169 14.21 15.74 -22.64
CA GLY A 169 14.67 15.16 -21.38
C GLY A 169 14.18 13.74 -21.10
N GLU A 170 13.17 13.25 -21.83
CA GLU A 170 12.62 11.88 -21.66
C GLU A 170 13.15 10.86 -22.68
N ALA A 171 14.08 11.25 -23.55
CA ALA A 171 14.36 10.56 -24.81
C ALA A 171 15.12 9.23 -24.71
N GLU A 172 15.79 8.91 -23.59
CA GLU A 172 16.56 7.66 -23.50
C GLU A 172 15.75 6.45 -23.00
N ASP A 173 14.67 6.66 -22.22
CA ASP A 173 13.88 5.56 -21.63
C ASP A 173 12.37 5.60 -21.96
N CYS A 174 11.89 6.62 -22.68
CA CYS A 174 10.48 6.69 -23.06
C CYS A 174 10.18 5.79 -24.28
N GLN A 175 9.40 4.73 -24.05
CA GLN A 175 8.86 3.88 -25.13
C GLN A 175 7.40 4.27 -25.41
N SER A 176 7.12 4.70 -26.64
CA SER A 176 5.76 5.01 -27.13
C SER A 176 5.00 3.73 -27.52
N ILE A 177 4.78 2.82 -26.56
CA ILE A 177 4.04 1.58 -26.82
C ILE A 177 2.53 1.89 -26.82
N ALA A 178 1.87 1.64 -27.94
CA ALA A 178 0.42 1.72 -28.08
C ALA A 178 -0.24 0.39 -27.68
N VAL A 179 0.40 -0.72 -28.03
CA VAL A 179 -0.13 -2.06 -27.81
C VAL A 179 0.96 -2.96 -27.23
N ALA A 180 0.67 -3.64 -26.13
CA ALA A 180 1.45 -4.79 -25.68
C ALA A 180 0.68 -6.08 -25.94
N SER A 181 1.35 -7.09 -26.49
CA SER A 181 0.76 -8.39 -26.75
C SER A 181 1.69 -9.53 -26.34
N SER A 182 1.11 -10.62 -25.86
CA SER A 182 1.85 -11.87 -25.63
C SER A 182 2.15 -12.66 -26.91
N ALA A 183 1.53 -12.30 -28.04
CA ALA A 183 1.74 -12.98 -29.32
C ALA A 183 2.96 -12.44 -30.07
N ASP A 184 3.42 -13.23 -31.03
CA ASP A 184 4.49 -12.85 -31.93
C ASP A 184 4.06 -11.70 -32.85
N GLY A 185 5.02 -10.90 -33.32
CA GLY A 185 4.75 -9.76 -34.18
C GLY A 185 4.01 -10.12 -35.48
N ILE A 186 4.16 -11.35 -35.98
CA ILE A 186 3.42 -11.81 -37.17
C ILE A 186 1.92 -11.96 -36.93
N ASP A 187 1.50 -12.18 -35.69
CA ASP A 187 0.10 -12.32 -35.30
C ASP A 187 -0.56 -10.99 -34.93
N LEU A 188 0.17 -9.88 -35.11
CA LEU A 188 -0.25 -8.52 -34.78
C LEU A 188 -0.47 -7.69 -36.04
N ASP A 189 -1.69 -7.74 -36.54
CA ASP A 189 -2.20 -6.84 -37.57
C ASP A 189 -3.01 -5.71 -36.90
N MET A 190 -2.35 -4.56 -36.76
CA MET A 190 -2.99 -3.33 -36.28
C MET A 190 -4.06 -2.80 -37.24
N GLY A 191 -4.08 -3.26 -38.50
CA GLY A 191 -5.08 -2.94 -39.50
C GLY A 191 -5.53 -1.48 -39.47
N HIS A 192 -6.75 -1.27 -38.95
CA HIS A 192 -7.45 0.00 -38.95
C HIS A 192 -7.31 0.84 -37.65
N PHE A 193 -6.38 0.51 -36.75
CA PHE A 193 -6.08 1.38 -35.60
C PHE A 193 -5.46 2.70 -36.06
N ASN A 194 -6.11 3.82 -35.77
CA ASN A 194 -5.56 5.15 -35.98
C ASN A 194 -4.64 5.51 -34.82
N LYS A 195 -3.33 5.55 -35.09
CA LYS A 195 -2.32 5.84 -34.06
C LYS A 195 -1.98 7.32 -34.09
N ASN A 196 -2.32 8.04 -33.04
CA ASN A 196 -2.20 9.50 -32.99
C ASN A 196 -1.46 9.96 -31.73
N ASN A 197 -0.76 11.10 -31.81
CA ASN A 197 -0.16 11.76 -30.67
C ASN A 197 -1.20 12.62 -29.92
N LYS A 198 -0.78 13.32 -28.86
CA LYS A 198 -1.69 14.13 -28.01
C LYS A 198 -2.39 15.27 -28.74
N GLU A 199 -1.88 15.65 -29.91
CA GLU A 199 -2.42 16.70 -30.76
C GLU A 199 -3.31 16.14 -31.88
N GLY A 200 -3.58 14.82 -31.87
CA GLY A 200 -4.33 14.14 -32.93
C GLY A 200 -3.52 13.97 -34.23
N ILE A 201 -2.20 14.14 -34.17
CA ILE A 201 -1.32 13.99 -35.34
C ILE A 201 -0.94 12.51 -35.46
N PRO A 202 -1.09 11.90 -36.66
CA PRO A 202 -0.70 10.52 -36.89
C PRO A 202 0.78 10.28 -36.53
N ILE A 203 1.04 9.24 -35.74
CA ILE A 203 2.41 8.84 -35.39
C ILE A 203 2.95 7.86 -36.44
N PRO A 204 4.21 8.01 -36.91
CA PRO A 204 4.82 7.08 -37.85
C PRO A 204 4.74 5.62 -37.37
N SER A 205 4.57 4.70 -38.31
CA SER A 205 4.12 3.34 -38.05
C SER A 205 5.13 2.38 -37.40
N GLY A 206 6.37 2.81 -37.13
CA GLY A 206 7.42 1.95 -36.56
C GLY A 206 7.36 1.89 -35.03
N ASP A 207 7.31 0.67 -34.48
CA ASP A 207 7.67 0.35 -33.08
C ASP A 207 6.69 0.77 -31.96
N GLN A 208 5.41 0.96 -32.26
CA GLN A 208 4.37 1.19 -31.23
C GLN A 208 3.68 -0.09 -30.74
N ILE A 209 4.21 -1.25 -31.11
CA ILE A 209 3.70 -2.56 -30.72
C ILE A 209 4.83 -3.30 -30.01
N ALA A 210 4.60 -3.67 -28.76
CA ALA A 210 5.45 -4.61 -28.04
C ALA A 210 4.88 -6.02 -28.27
N ALA A 211 5.44 -6.73 -29.26
CA ALA A 211 5.20 -8.15 -29.47
C ALA A 211 5.98 -8.98 -28.44
N ASN A 212 5.49 -10.18 -28.10
CA ASN A 212 6.07 -11.03 -27.05
C ASN A 212 6.35 -10.25 -25.74
N ALA A 213 5.49 -9.27 -25.41
CA ALA A 213 5.71 -8.35 -24.29
C ALA A 213 5.60 -9.05 -22.93
N PHE A 214 4.90 -10.18 -22.87
CA PHE A 214 4.72 -10.97 -21.67
C PHE A 214 4.35 -12.42 -22.00
N GLU A 215 4.55 -13.29 -21.01
CA GLU A 215 4.11 -14.69 -21.02
C GLU A 215 3.02 -14.90 -19.97
N GLY A 216 2.16 -15.90 -20.15
CA GLY A 216 1.11 -16.23 -19.18
C GLY A 216 -0.18 -15.44 -19.39
N SER A 217 -0.70 -14.81 -18.34
CA SER A 217 -1.97 -14.07 -18.38
C SER A 217 -1.75 -12.56 -18.52
N ALA A 218 -2.65 -11.86 -19.21
CA ALA A 218 -2.63 -10.40 -19.23
C ALA A 218 -2.92 -9.81 -17.84
N TRP A 219 -3.61 -10.55 -16.97
CA TRP A 219 -3.79 -10.19 -15.57
C TRP A 219 -2.45 -10.05 -14.86
N ASP A 220 -1.58 -11.06 -14.92
CA ASP A 220 -0.30 -11.05 -14.22
C ASP A 220 0.67 -10.00 -14.79
N TYR A 221 0.53 -9.67 -16.07
CA TYR A 221 1.29 -8.58 -16.70
C TYR A 221 0.86 -7.20 -16.19
N VAL A 222 -0.44 -6.98 -15.99
CA VAL A 222 -0.98 -5.67 -15.59
C VAL A 222 -1.04 -5.51 -14.09
N PHE A 223 -1.54 -6.52 -13.37
CA PHE A 223 -1.86 -6.46 -11.94
C PHE A 223 -0.85 -7.26 -11.09
N GLY A 224 -0.33 -6.61 -10.04
CA GLY A 224 0.56 -7.21 -9.04
C GLY A 224 -0.18 -7.94 -7.91
N ILE A 225 -1.51 -8.08 -8.01
CA ILE A 225 -2.35 -8.77 -7.05
C ILE A 225 -3.13 -9.90 -7.72
N SER A 226 -3.55 -10.91 -6.94
CA SER A 226 -4.39 -11.98 -7.45
C SER A 226 -5.82 -11.52 -7.78
N LYS A 227 -6.51 -12.23 -8.67
CA LYS A 227 -7.94 -12.02 -8.97
C LYS A 227 -8.81 -12.16 -7.72
N ASP A 228 -8.50 -13.10 -6.83
CA ASP A 228 -9.24 -13.29 -5.59
C ASP A 228 -9.08 -12.09 -4.64
N THR A 229 -7.87 -11.53 -4.57
CA THR A 229 -7.62 -10.28 -3.84
C THR A 229 -8.41 -9.13 -4.44
N PHE A 230 -8.43 -8.98 -5.77
CA PHE A 230 -9.21 -7.95 -6.44
C PHE A 230 -10.72 -8.09 -6.19
N LYS A 231 -11.25 -9.32 -6.26
CA LYS A 231 -12.65 -9.64 -5.93
C LYS A 231 -12.97 -9.28 -4.49
N ALA A 232 -12.07 -9.57 -3.55
CA ALA A 232 -12.24 -9.19 -2.15
C ALA A 232 -12.27 -7.65 -1.96
N LEU A 233 -11.42 -6.91 -2.68
CA LEU A 233 -11.43 -5.44 -2.68
C LEU A 233 -12.72 -4.86 -3.26
N ALA A 234 -13.21 -5.43 -4.38
CA ALA A 234 -14.49 -5.03 -4.95
C ALA A 234 -15.67 -5.36 -4.01
N ALA A 235 -15.62 -6.50 -3.32
CA ALA A 235 -16.65 -6.90 -2.35
C ALA A 235 -16.63 -6.06 -1.06
N ALA A 236 -15.46 -5.50 -0.70
CA ALA A 236 -15.33 -4.53 0.39
C ALA A 236 -15.92 -3.14 0.06
N ALA A 237 -16.53 -2.99 -1.12
CA ALA A 237 -17.14 -1.75 -1.61
C ALA A 237 -16.17 -0.56 -1.70
N ASP A 238 -14.88 -0.82 -1.96
CA ASP A 238 -13.97 0.25 -2.40
C ASP A 238 -14.47 0.74 -3.78
N PRO A 239 -14.87 2.01 -3.92
CA PRO A 239 -15.51 2.52 -5.14
C PRO A 239 -14.60 2.44 -6.38
N ARG A 240 -13.30 2.25 -6.19
CA ARG A 240 -12.32 2.09 -7.27
C ARG A 240 -12.28 0.69 -7.85
N PHE A 241 -12.72 -0.34 -7.13
CA PHE A 241 -12.62 -1.73 -7.58
C PHE A 241 -14.00 -2.25 -7.98
N LEU A 242 -14.17 -2.52 -9.27
CA LEU A 242 -15.43 -2.99 -9.83
C LEU A 242 -15.25 -4.38 -10.45
N TRP A 243 -15.71 -5.42 -9.75
CA TRP A 243 -15.86 -6.76 -10.33
C TRP A 243 -17.28 -6.94 -10.87
N ILE A 244 -17.42 -7.06 -12.20
CA ILE A 244 -18.72 -7.16 -12.86
C ILE A 244 -18.94 -8.60 -13.30
N SER A 245 -19.84 -9.29 -12.59
CA SER A 245 -20.27 -10.65 -12.88
C SER A 245 -21.70 -10.74 -13.43
N ASP A 246 -22.43 -9.62 -13.47
CA ASP A 246 -23.79 -9.55 -14.02
C ASP A 246 -23.79 -8.96 -15.43
N SER A 247 -24.20 -9.77 -16.42
CA SER A 247 -24.27 -9.39 -17.84
C SER A 247 -25.35 -8.37 -18.15
N SER A 248 -26.28 -8.11 -17.22
CA SER A 248 -27.30 -7.07 -17.36
C SER A 248 -26.75 -5.66 -17.10
N LYS A 249 -25.60 -5.55 -16.41
CA LYS A 249 -24.98 -4.27 -16.07
C LYS A 249 -24.37 -3.65 -17.32
N LYS A 250 -24.96 -2.54 -17.78
CA LYS A 250 -24.42 -1.74 -18.87
C LYS A 250 -23.63 -0.58 -18.29
N LEU A 251 -22.39 -0.41 -18.74
CA LEU A 251 -21.57 0.76 -18.41
C LEU A 251 -21.70 1.75 -19.55
N LYS A 252 -22.64 2.70 -19.40
CA LYS A 252 -22.92 3.76 -20.38
C LYS A 252 -22.58 5.16 -19.88
N ASP A 253 -22.29 5.27 -18.60
CA ASP A 253 -21.99 6.52 -17.92
C ASP A 253 -20.48 6.61 -17.67
N ASP A 254 -20.01 7.82 -17.39
CA ASP A 254 -18.60 8.04 -17.06
C ASP A 254 -18.20 7.25 -15.80
N LEU A 255 -17.02 6.65 -15.81
CA LEU A 255 -16.47 5.84 -14.73
C LEU A 255 -15.14 6.38 -14.26
N GLY A 256 -15.07 6.67 -12.96
CA GLY A 256 -13.90 7.26 -12.33
C GLY A 256 -13.68 8.71 -12.75
N GLU A 257 -12.58 9.27 -12.27
CA GLU A 257 -12.14 10.62 -12.58
C GLU A 257 -10.61 10.68 -12.57
N PRO A 258 -9.99 11.72 -13.16
CA PRO A 258 -8.53 11.93 -13.13
C PRO A 258 -7.86 11.73 -11.77
N SER A 259 -8.51 12.17 -10.69
CA SER A 259 -8.02 12.08 -9.31
C SER A 259 -8.33 10.75 -8.62
N GLN A 260 -9.30 9.99 -9.15
CA GLN A 260 -9.79 8.73 -8.58
C GLN A 260 -10.05 7.73 -9.71
N PRO A 261 -8.99 7.11 -10.24
CA PRO A 261 -9.14 6.10 -11.28
C PRO A 261 -9.87 4.87 -10.74
N VAL A 262 -10.55 4.17 -11.65
CA VAL A 262 -11.25 2.92 -11.38
C VAL A 262 -10.58 1.74 -12.08
N TYR A 263 -10.67 0.58 -11.46
CA TYR A 263 -10.25 -0.70 -12.01
C TYR A 263 -11.50 -1.54 -12.20
N VAL A 264 -11.84 -1.83 -13.45
CA VAL A 264 -13.04 -2.56 -13.84
C VAL A 264 -12.61 -3.90 -14.40
N ALA A 265 -13.07 -4.98 -13.78
CA ALA A 265 -12.85 -6.34 -14.27
C ALA A 265 -14.19 -6.98 -14.63
N PHE A 266 -14.34 -7.39 -15.88
CA PHE A 266 -15.48 -8.17 -16.34
C PHE A 266 -15.17 -9.65 -16.23
N ASP A 267 -16.00 -10.33 -15.47
CA ASP A 267 -15.95 -11.78 -15.29
C ASP A 267 -16.14 -12.49 -16.64
N GLN A 268 -15.54 -13.67 -16.77
CA GLN A 268 -15.67 -14.50 -17.97
C GLN A 268 -17.14 -14.73 -18.39
N ALA A 269 -18.06 -14.86 -17.42
CA ALA A 269 -19.48 -15.07 -17.67
C ALA A 269 -20.19 -13.85 -18.30
N VAL A 270 -19.68 -12.63 -18.05
CA VAL A 270 -20.20 -11.38 -18.62
C VAL A 270 -19.69 -11.16 -20.04
N GLY A 271 -18.48 -11.63 -20.31
CA GLY A 271 -17.86 -11.51 -21.62
C GLY A 271 -17.35 -10.10 -21.88
N CYS A 272 -17.73 -9.51 -23.01
CA CYS A 272 -17.28 -8.19 -23.43
C CYS A 272 -18.48 -7.27 -23.68
N PRO A 273 -19.06 -6.68 -22.63
CA PRO A 273 -20.17 -5.75 -22.79
C PRO A 273 -19.71 -4.49 -23.55
N LYS A 274 -20.69 -3.79 -24.13
CA LYS A 274 -20.43 -2.47 -24.71
C LYS A 274 -20.12 -1.47 -23.61
N LEU A 275 -18.99 -0.78 -23.77
CA LEU A 275 -18.65 0.42 -23.02
C LEU A 275 -19.24 1.65 -23.72
N GLY A 276 -19.62 2.64 -22.93
CA GLY A 276 -19.94 4.00 -23.37
C GLY A 276 -19.46 5.00 -22.31
N GLY A 277 -19.43 6.28 -22.69
CA GLY A 277 -18.94 7.34 -21.82
C GLY A 277 -17.41 7.34 -21.69
N THR A 278 -16.92 8.02 -20.66
CA THR A 278 -15.50 8.22 -20.38
C THR A 278 -15.06 7.34 -19.21
N VAL A 279 -14.00 6.56 -19.36
CA VAL A 279 -13.43 5.73 -18.29
C VAL A 279 -12.04 6.23 -17.93
N TYR A 280 -11.80 6.54 -16.67
CA TYR A 280 -10.48 6.86 -16.12
C TYR A 280 -9.96 5.66 -15.33
N GLY A 281 -9.02 4.90 -15.89
CA GLY A 281 -8.38 3.77 -15.23
C GLY A 281 -8.19 2.53 -16.12
N ILE A 282 -8.31 1.35 -15.53
CA ILE A 282 -8.03 0.08 -16.23
C ILE A 282 -9.32 -0.72 -16.41
N VAL A 283 -9.53 -1.20 -17.63
CA VAL A 283 -10.65 -2.09 -17.97
C VAL A 283 -10.10 -3.45 -18.40
N TYR A 284 -10.41 -4.49 -17.63
CA TYR A 284 -9.98 -5.86 -17.86
C TYR A 284 -11.15 -6.74 -18.28
N PHE A 285 -10.95 -7.53 -19.34
CA PHE A 285 -11.89 -8.53 -19.82
C PHE A 285 -11.29 -9.93 -19.65
N GLU A 286 -11.86 -10.70 -18.72
CA GLU A 286 -11.40 -12.06 -18.42
C GLU A 286 -11.74 -13.04 -19.54
N SER A 287 -12.80 -12.79 -20.30
CA SER A 287 -13.22 -13.71 -21.34
C SER A 287 -12.26 -13.71 -22.52
N PRO A 288 -11.59 -14.84 -22.83
CA PRO A 288 -10.66 -14.91 -23.95
C PRO A 288 -11.37 -14.91 -25.31
N THR A 289 -12.70 -15.06 -25.32
CA THR A 289 -13.48 -15.38 -26.53
C THR A 289 -14.75 -14.55 -26.69
N ALA A 290 -15.22 -13.83 -25.67
CA ALA A 290 -16.43 -13.02 -25.81
C ALA A 290 -16.17 -11.64 -26.46
N CYS A 291 -14.91 -11.21 -26.52
CA CYS A 291 -14.49 -9.89 -27.04
C CYS A 291 -14.53 -9.78 -28.58
N ARG A 292 -15.08 -10.80 -29.26
CA ARG A 292 -15.04 -11.05 -30.70
C ARG A 292 -15.98 -10.19 -31.58
N SER A 293 -16.65 -9.14 -31.11
CA SER A 293 -17.60 -8.43 -32.01
C SER A 293 -18.09 -7.05 -31.57
N GLN A 294 -17.72 -6.58 -30.38
CA GLN A 294 -18.35 -5.40 -29.83
C GLN A 294 -17.54 -4.15 -30.18
N GLY A 295 -18.18 -3.24 -30.91
CA GLY A 295 -17.69 -1.89 -31.07
C GLY A 295 -18.08 -1.02 -29.89
N TRP A 296 -17.11 -0.33 -29.29
CA TRP A 296 -17.32 0.67 -28.24
C TRP A 296 -17.47 2.06 -28.83
N GLY A 297 -18.42 2.20 -29.77
CA GLY A 297 -18.66 3.45 -30.47
C GLY A 297 -18.92 4.59 -29.48
N GLY A 298 -17.99 5.54 -29.41
CA GLY A 298 -18.08 6.71 -28.51
C GLY A 298 -17.63 6.48 -27.06
N ALA A 299 -16.96 5.36 -26.75
CA ALA A 299 -16.27 5.23 -25.47
C ALA A 299 -14.88 5.88 -25.56
N GLU A 300 -14.54 6.69 -24.55
CA GLU A 300 -13.21 7.27 -24.38
C GLU A 300 -12.59 6.68 -23.11
N ILE A 301 -11.42 6.07 -23.22
CA ILE A 301 -10.74 5.44 -22.09
C ILE A 301 -9.41 6.15 -21.89
N TYR A 302 -9.15 6.60 -20.67
CA TYR A 302 -7.87 7.14 -20.22
C TYR A 302 -7.25 6.13 -19.26
N GLY A 303 -6.23 5.41 -19.74
CA GLY A 303 -5.59 4.32 -19.02
C GLY A 303 -5.39 3.12 -19.95
N SER A 304 -5.77 1.92 -19.51
CA SER A 304 -5.47 0.70 -20.25
C SER A 304 -6.68 -0.21 -20.38
N VAL A 305 -6.84 -0.78 -21.57
CA VAL A 305 -7.78 -1.86 -21.85
C VAL A 305 -7.02 -3.15 -21.98
N VAL A 306 -7.46 -4.18 -21.26
CA VAL A 306 -6.74 -5.42 -21.08
C VAL A 306 -7.64 -6.60 -21.45
N PHE A 307 -7.16 -7.45 -22.36
CA PHE A 307 -7.89 -8.64 -22.82
C PHE A 307 -7.11 -9.91 -22.52
N GLU A 308 -7.77 -10.93 -21.97
CA GLU A 308 -7.16 -12.27 -21.80
C GLU A 308 -7.15 -13.16 -23.04
N GLY A 309 -7.65 -12.67 -24.16
CA GLY A 309 -7.62 -13.40 -25.42
C GLY A 309 -7.29 -12.49 -26.59
N GLY A 310 -6.93 -13.12 -27.71
CA GLY A 310 -6.67 -12.42 -28.96
C GLY A 310 -7.90 -11.66 -29.47
N LEU A 311 -7.64 -10.55 -30.17
CA LEU A 311 -8.66 -9.74 -30.82
C LEU A 311 -8.78 -10.19 -32.29
N GLY A 312 -9.94 -10.72 -32.67
CA GLY A 312 -10.27 -11.01 -34.07
C GLY A 312 -9.50 -12.18 -34.73
N GLN A 313 -8.91 -13.08 -33.94
CA GLN A 313 -8.19 -14.27 -34.42
C GLN A 313 -9.09 -15.50 -34.69
N ASP A 314 -10.28 -15.58 -34.07
CA ASP A 314 -11.15 -16.76 -34.12
C ASP A 314 -12.25 -16.67 -35.18
N GLN A 315 -12.74 -17.81 -35.68
CA GLN A 315 -13.79 -17.88 -36.71
C GLN A 315 -15.21 -17.64 -36.14
N PRO A 316 -16.02 -16.71 -36.70
CA PRO A 316 -15.66 -15.76 -37.76
C PRO A 316 -14.81 -14.60 -37.21
N PRO A 317 -13.75 -14.19 -37.92
CA PRO A 317 -12.82 -13.17 -37.43
C PRO A 317 -13.49 -11.81 -37.46
N VAL A 318 -13.97 -11.39 -36.30
CA VAL A 318 -14.51 -10.05 -36.11
C VAL A 318 -13.70 -9.41 -34.99
N GLY A 319 -12.78 -8.52 -35.37
CA GLY A 319 -12.08 -7.64 -34.45
C GLY A 319 -12.98 -6.50 -33.97
N MET A 320 -12.40 -5.46 -33.39
CA MET A 320 -13.16 -4.27 -32.97
C MET A 320 -13.85 -3.63 -34.19
N THR A 321 -15.16 -3.38 -34.08
CA THR A 321 -16.01 -2.95 -35.21
C THR A 321 -16.49 -1.50 -35.14
N ALA A 322 -16.30 -0.80 -34.01
CA ALA A 322 -16.68 0.60 -33.88
C ALA A 322 -15.56 1.44 -33.25
N ASN A 323 -15.71 2.76 -33.38
CA ASN A 323 -14.69 3.73 -33.05
C ASN A 323 -14.75 4.10 -31.56
N GLY A 324 -13.81 3.55 -30.79
CA GLY A 324 -13.50 4.01 -29.45
C GLY A 324 -12.16 4.75 -29.44
N GLN A 325 -11.88 5.46 -28.35
CA GLN A 325 -10.62 6.18 -28.15
C GLN A 325 -9.90 5.61 -26.93
N LEU A 326 -8.66 5.16 -27.15
CA LEU A 326 -7.80 4.59 -26.11
C LEU A 326 -6.63 5.53 -25.86
N ASN A 327 -6.73 6.33 -24.80
CA ASN A 327 -5.75 7.32 -24.38
C ASN A 327 -4.85 6.76 -23.29
N GLN A 328 -3.55 6.99 -23.41
CA GLN A 328 -2.62 6.65 -22.35
C GLN A 328 -2.87 7.53 -21.09
N TRP A 329 -2.61 6.98 -19.90
CA TRP A 329 -2.95 7.62 -18.63
C TRP A 329 -2.30 9.00 -18.40
N SER A 330 -1.02 9.18 -18.71
CA SER A 330 -0.30 10.45 -18.50
C SER A 330 -0.94 11.63 -19.25
N TRP A 331 -1.79 11.37 -20.24
CA TRP A 331 -2.50 12.42 -20.97
C TRP A 331 -3.61 13.08 -20.16
N VAL A 332 -4.05 12.43 -19.08
CA VAL A 332 -4.95 13.06 -18.11
C VAL A 332 -4.33 14.35 -17.58
N LYS A 333 -3.01 14.39 -17.33
CA LYS A 333 -2.28 15.61 -16.91
C LYS A 333 -2.40 16.75 -17.92
N ALA A 334 -2.40 16.43 -19.23
CA ALA A 334 -2.41 17.43 -20.29
C ALA A 334 -3.78 18.08 -20.50
N LYS A 335 -4.89 17.35 -20.22
CA LYS A 335 -6.25 17.89 -20.43
C LYS A 335 -6.81 18.63 -19.22
N SER A 336 -6.52 18.21 -17.98
CA SER A 336 -7.17 18.79 -16.80
C SER A 336 -6.33 19.85 -16.06
N GLY A 337 -5.03 20.01 -16.38
CA GLY A 337 -4.14 20.93 -15.68
C GLY A 337 -3.86 20.57 -14.21
N THR A 338 -4.53 19.54 -13.69
CA THR A 338 -4.27 18.86 -12.42
C THR A 338 -3.37 17.65 -12.67
N GLU A 339 -2.49 17.35 -11.72
CA GLU A 339 -1.75 16.09 -11.72
C GLU A 339 -2.77 14.93 -11.77
N GLY A 340 -2.84 14.22 -12.91
CA GLY A 340 -3.56 12.95 -12.98
C GLY A 340 -3.03 12.04 -11.88
N ALA A 341 -3.93 11.48 -11.07
CA ALA A 341 -3.57 10.63 -9.95
C ALA A 341 -2.71 9.44 -10.42
N ASP A 342 -1.90 8.87 -9.54
CA ASP A 342 -1.17 7.66 -9.89
C ASP A 342 -2.16 6.49 -10.08
N LEU A 343 -2.10 5.80 -11.24
CA LEU A 343 -2.83 4.53 -11.42
C LEU A 343 -2.29 3.44 -10.49
N GLN A 344 -1.10 3.62 -9.94
CA GLN A 344 -0.52 2.69 -9.02
C GLN A 344 -1.12 2.91 -7.62
N GLN A 345 -1.87 1.92 -7.15
CA GLN A 345 -2.18 1.84 -5.73
C GLN A 345 -1.11 1.02 -5.04
N ILE A 346 -0.50 1.60 -4.01
CA ILE A 346 0.40 0.89 -3.11
C ILE A 346 -0.38 0.54 -1.85
N ARG A 347 -0.22 -0.68 -1.35
CA ARG A 347 -0.68 -1.07 -0.03
C ARG A 347 0.48 -1.67 0.73
N ALA A 348 0.67 -1.21 1.95
CA ALA A 348 1.59 -1.83 2.88
C ALA A 348 0.78 -2.60 3.93
N SER A 349 1.24 -3.79 4.28
CA SER A 349 0.66 -4.59 5.35
C SER A 349 1.75 -5.18 6.23
N ARG A 350 1.48 -5.28 7.52
CA ARG A 350 2.31 -6.05 8.46
C ARG A 350 2.27 -7.53 8.12
N ILE A 351 3.43 -8.19 8.18
CA ILE A 351 3.45 -9.65 8.23
C ILE A 351 3.19 -10.06 9.69
N PRO A 352 2.08 -10.76 9.98
CA PRO A 352 1.81 -11.24 11.34
C PRO A 352 2.93 -12.13 11.85
N GLY A 353 3.36 -11.93 13.09
CA GLY A 353 4.44 -12.72 13.72
C GLY A 353 5.87 -12.31 13.34
N SER A 354 6.04 -11.24 12.55
CA SER A 354 7.37 -10.67 12.24
C SER A 354 7.99 -9.83 13.37
N TRP A 355 7.30 -9.72 14.51
CA TRP A 355 7.75 -8.92 15.64
C TRP A 355 9.01 -9.53 16.28
N ARG A 356 10.09 -8.74 16.33
CA ARG A 356 11.25 -9.01 17.18
C ARG A 356 11.43 -7.85 18.15
N ASP A 357 11.04 -8.10 19.39
CA ASP A 357 11.83 -7.70 20.56
C ASP A 357 13.09 -8.61 20.47
N TRP A 358 14.35 -8.25 20.64
CA TRP A 358 15.03 -7.54 21.71
C TRP A 358 16.48 -7.30 21.23
N ASP A 359 17.09 -6.17 21.59
CA ASP A 359 18.54 -6.04 21.80
C ASP A 359 18.79 -5.26 23.10
#